data_AF-A0A1F3SW46-F1
#
_entry.id   AF-A0A1F3SW46-F1
#
_cell.length_a   1.000
_cell.length_b   1.000
_cell.length_c   1.000
_cell.angle_alpha   90.00
_cell.angle_beta   90.00
_cell.angle_gamma   90.00
#
_symmetry.space_group_name_H-M   'P 1'
#
loop_
_entity.id
_entity.type
_entity.pdbx_description
1 polymer ?
#
loop_
_entity_poly.entity_id
_entity_poly.type
_entity_poly.pdbx_seq_one_letter_code
_entity_poly.pdbx_strand_id
1 'polypeptide(L)'
;MIEELFIKHNEIYNKNMRTPHNNKHLQPSTYSQRSTTYVDRDFQVKYTRYILGMAILSTFIFLLPALYFSNQNYFIFYQLADLLSPDLANYIAKERIGFNAIFAITFIVNIIFWAVFSKKMTAKIAGPAKILRNHMRLLSRGDFTLPPVRLREDDEFKELVNAYNYLFILWKVQSERELEELREIQSSITNPAVYETVRRMIRERTLRLNPNPKITPAPAPVSSDNTSSTTSSHDGGPAASRGSRHAS
;
A
#
# COMPACT_ATOMS: atom_id res chain seq x y z
N MET A 1 -16.00 -14.36 -23.46
CA MET A 1 -16.78 -14.29 -22.19
C MET A 1 -16.06 -13.52 -21.08
N ILE A 2 -14.78 -13.81 -20.75
CA ILE A 2 -14.04 -13.04 -19.73
C ILE A 2 -13.76 -11.59 -20.19
N GLU A 3 -13.41 -11.39 -21.47
CA GLU A 3 -13.24 -10.04 -22.03
C GLU A 3 -14.53 -9.20 -22.01
N GLU A 4 -15.69 -9.79 -22.31
CA GLU A 4 -16.97 -9.05 -22.25
C GLU A 4 -17.35 -8.68 -20.81
N LEU A 5 -17.09 -9.58 -19.85
CA LEU A 5 -17.24 -9.25 -18.43
C LEU A 5 -16.28 -8.13 -18.04
N PHE A 6 -15.06 -8.12 -18.56
CA PHE A 6 -14.08 -7.07 -18.30
C PHE A 6 -14.51 -5.73 -18.89
N ILE A 7 -14.95 -5.70 -20.15
CA ILE A 7 -15.45 -4.48 -20.80
C ILE A 7 -16.65 -3.93 -20.05
N LYS A 8 -17.63 -4.78 -19.73
CA LYS A 8 -18.85 -4.36 -19.03
C LYS A 8 -18.56 -3.88 -17.60
N HIS A 9 -17.63 -4.52 -16.89
CA HIS A 9 -17.20 -4.08 -15.57
C HIS A 9 -16.44 -2.75 -15.63
N ASN A 10 -15.59 -2.56 -16.64
CA ASN A 10 -14.85 -1.31 -16.84
C ASN A 10 -15.77 -0.16 -17.28
N GLU A 11 -16.83 -0.46 -18.03
CA GLU A 11 -17.88 0.50 -18.39
C GLU A 11 -18.70 0.92 -17.16
N ILE A 12 -19.11 -0.04 -16.32
CA ILE A 12 -19.81 0.24 -15.05
C ILE A 12 -18.90 1.03 -14.11
N TYR A 13 -17.62 0.68 -14.03
CA TYR A 13 -16.64 1.38 -13.22
C TYR A 13 -16.44 2.83 -13.69
N ASN A 14 -16.24 3.06 -15.00
CA ASN A 14 -16.12 4.39 -15.57
C ASN A 14 -17.41 5.22 -15.44
N LYS A 15 -18.58 4.59 -15.56
CA LYS A 15 -19.88 5.26 -15.41
C LYS A 15 -20.14 5.69 -13.97
N ASN A 16 -19.74 4.87 -12.99
CA ASN A 16 -19.84 5.20 -11.56
C ASN A 16 -18.76 6.19 -11.09
N MET A 17 -17.62 6.28 -11.79
CA MET A 17 -16.59 7.29 -11.57
C MET A 17 -16.90 8.65 -12.22
N ARG A 18 -17.65 8.67 -13.34
CA ARG A 18 -18.00 9.89 -14.08
C ARG A 18 -19.27 10.57 -13.63
N THR A 19 -20.14 9.88 -12.92
CA THR A 19 -21.25 10.55 -12.23
C THR A 19 -20.67 11.23 -11.00
N PRO A 20 -20.64 12.58 -10.93
CA PRO A 20 -20.33 13.26 -9.69
C PRO A 20 -21.47 12.91 -8.73
N HIS A 21 -21.30 11.81 -7.99
CA HIS A 21 -22.20 11.48 -6.91
C HIS A 21 -22.20 12.70 -5.99
N ASN A 22 -23.32 13.42 -6.00
CA ASN A 22 -23.67 14.51 -5.12
C ASN A 22 -23.86 13.92 -3.70
N ASN A 23 -22.82 13.28 -3.18
CA ASN A 23 -22.73 12.71 -1.85
C ASN A 23 -22.39 13.86 -0.90
N LYS A 24 -23.32 14.81 -0.76
CA LYS A 24 -23.26 15.85 0.27
C LYS A 24 -23.37 15.29 1.71
N HIS A 25 -23.60 13.98 1.87
CA HIS A 25 -23.82 13.34 3.16
C HIS A 25 -22.80 12.27 3.57
N LEU A 26 -21.88 11.87 2.68
CA LEU A 26 -20.67 11.18 3.13
C LEU A 26 -19.67 12.27 3.49
N GLN A 27 -19.86 12.88 4.67
CA GLN A 27 -18.82 13.72 5.25
C GLN A 27 -17.54 12.87 5.22
N PRO A 28 -16.52 13.27 4.44
CA PRO A 28 -15.27 12.53 4.40
C PRO A 28 -14.83 12.41 5.84
N SER A 29 -14.67 11.18 6.34
CA SER A 29 -14.15 10.94 7.68
C SER A 29 -12.97 11.88 7.83
N THR A 30 -13.10 12.80 8.77
CA THR A 30 -12.22 13.95 8.92
C THR A 30 -10.81 13.41 8.89
N TYR A 31 -10.13 13.59 7.74
CA TYR A 31 -8.70 13.42 7.66
C TYR A 31 -8.20 14.40 8.69
N SER A 32 -7.89 13.90 9.89
CA SER A 32 -7.20 14.68 10.88
C SER A 32 -5.92 15.07 10.16
N GLN A 33 -5.91 16.29 9.62
CA GLN A 33 -4.74 16.97 9.11
C GLN A 33 -3.85 17.20 10.33
N ARG A 34 -3.33 16.12 10.92
CA ARG A 34 -2.15 16.22 11.75
C ARG A 34 -1.05 16.59 10.79
N SER A 35 -0.76 17.89 10.76
CA SER A 35 0.33 18.55 10.06
C SER A 35 1.70 18.12 10.62
N THR A 36 1.88 16.85 10.95
CA THR A 36 3.17 16.33 11.34
C THR A 36 4.02 16.28 10.08
N THR A 37 4.95 17.22 9.97
CA THR A 37 5.93 17.37 8.87
C THR A 37 6.70 16.07 8.56
N TYR A 38 6.66 15.09 9.47
CA TYR A 38 7.32 13.79 9.34
C TYR A 38 6.27 12.67 9.35
N VAL A 39 6.10 12.01 8.20
CA VAL A 39 5.20 10.85 8.06
C VAL A 39 5.91 9.58 8.53
N ASP A 40 7.18 9.39 8.18
CA ASP A 40 8.03 8.28 8.61
C ASP A 40 9.49 8.76 8.69
N ARG A 41 9.95 9.08 9.92
CA ARG A 41 11.27 9.70 10.13
C ARG A 41 12.41 8.76 9.73
N ASP A 42 12.28 7.49 10.04
CA ASP A 42 13.35 6.51 9.82
C ASP A 42 13.54 6.25 8.34
N PHE A 43 12.44 6.08 7.60
CA PHE A 43 12.47 6.00 6.14
C PHE A 43 13.05 7.29 5.54
N GLN A 44 12.56 8.45 5.96
CA GLN A 44 13.00 9.73 5.38
C GLN A 44 14.50 9.98 5.60
N VAL A 45 15.00 9.77 6.82
CA VAL A 45 16.42 9.98 7.15
C VAL A 45 17.30 8.98 6.40
N LYS A 46 16.89 7.71 6.33
CA LYS A 46 17.64 6.67 5.61
C LYS A 46 17.82 7.02 4.14
N TYR A 47 16.73 7.33 3.43
CA TYR A 47 16.80 7.66 2.00
C TYR A 47 17.44 9.03 1.72
N THR A 48 17.19 10.04 2.56
CA THR A 48 17.84 11.34 2.43
C THR A 48 19.37 11.21 2.56
N ARG A 49 19.86 10.39 3.49
CA ARG A 49 21.30 10.12 3.64
C ARG A 49 21.89 9.44 2.41
N TYR A 50 21.18 8.49 1.81
CA TYR A 50 21.65 7.84 0.58
C TYR A 50 21.73 8.82 -0.60
N ILE A 51 20.69 9.61 -0.85
CA ILE A 51 20.67 10.58 -1.95
C ILE A 51 21.75 11.65 -1.73
N LEU A 52 21.87 12.18 -0.50
CA LEU A 52 22.89 13.17 -0.17
C LEU A 52 24.30 12.60 -0.30
N GLY A 53 24.52 11.36 0.14
CA GLY A 53 25.80 10.67 0.00
C GLY A 53 26.20 10.48 -1.47
N MET A 54 25.25 10.06 -2.31
CA MET A 54 25.47 9.93 -3.76
C MET A 54 25.74 11.28 -4.43
N ALA A 55 25.02 12.32 -4.02
CA ALA A 55 25.25 13.68 -4.53
C ALA A 55 26.65 14.18 -4.17
N ILE A 56 27.06 14.07 -2.90
CA ILE A 56 28.40 14.45 -2.44
C ILE A 56 29.49 13.64 -3.16
N LEU A 57 29.31 12.33 -3.30
CA LEU A 57 30.23 11.47 -4.04
C LEU A 57 30.37 11.91 -5.50
N SER A 58 29.25 12.18 -6.18
CA SER A 58 29.27 12.67 -7.56
C SER A 58 30.01 14.01 -7.66
N THR A 59 29.77 14.92 -6.73
CA THR A 59 30.46 16.21 -6.68
C THR A 59 31.95 16.01 -6.49
N PHE A 60 32.41 15.10 -5.63
CA PHE A 60 33.85 14.83 -5.46
C PHE A 60 34.49 14.25 -6.72
N ILE A 61 33.80 13.37 -7.45
CA ILE A 61 34.31 12.79 -8.71
C ILE A 61 34.64 13.88 -9.73
N PHE A 62 33.85 14.95 -9.79
CA PHE A 62 34.11 16.09 -10.69
C PHE A 62 35.03 17.15 -10.07
N LEU A 63 34.87 17.43 -8.77
CA LEU A 63 35.58 18.50 -8.08
C LEU A 63 37.05 18.19 -7.90
N LEU A 64 37.43 16.94 -7.61
CA LEU A 64 38.83 16.57 -7.37
C LEU A 64 39.71 16.78 -8.61
N PRO A 65 39.35 16.25 -9.81
CA PRO A 65 40.10 16.55 -11.03
C PRO A 65 40.11 18.04 -11.36
N ALA A 66 38.99 18.75 -11.19
CA ALA A 66 38.92 20.19 -11.46
C ALA A 66 39.89 20.99 -10.57
N LEU A 67 39.95 20.68 -9.27
CA LEU A 67 40.89 21.31 -8.34
C LEU A 67 42.34 20.92 -8.66
N TYR A 68 42.59 19.67 -9.04
CA TYR A 68 43.91 19.20 -9.45
C TYR A 68 44.41 19.98 -10.67
N PHE A 69 43.64 20.01 -11.76
CA PHE A 69 44.01 20.72 -12.99
C PHE A 69 44.08 22.23 -12.78
N SER A 70 43.17 22.81 -11.99
CA SER A 70 43.23 24.23 -11.66
C SER A 70 44.51 24.59 -10.93
N ASN A 71 44.90 23.82 -9.90
CA ASN A 71 46.15 24.06 -9.18
C ASN A 71 47.38 23.89 -10.09
N GLN A 72 47.37 22.88 -10.97
CA GLN A 72 48.44 22.67 -11.94
C GLN A 72 48.56 23.85 -12.92
N ASN A 73 47.44 24.34 -13.45
CA ASN A 73 47.42 25.48 -14.37
C ASN A 73 47.89 26.77 -13.68
N TYR A 74 47.42 27.07 -12.47
CA TYR A 74 47.88 28.24 -11.72
C TYR A 74 49.36 28.18 -11.37
N PHE A 75 49.91 26.99 -11.12
CA PHE A 75 51.35 26.82 -10.90
C PHE A 75 52.15 27.23 -12.14
N ILE A 76 51.73 26.77 -13.33
CA ILE A 76 52.38 27.14 -14.60
C ILE A 76 52.25 28.66 -14.84
N PHE A 77 51.06 29.24 -14.64
CA PHE A 77 50.87 30.69 -14.81
C PHE A 77 51.73 31.53 -13.87
N TYR A 78 51.92 31.06 -12.63
CA TYR A 78 52.78 31.75 -11.67
C TYR A 78 54.24 31.77 -12.13
N GLN A 79 54.77 30.63 -12.61
CA GLN A 79 56.13 30.55 -13.15
C GLN A 79 56.34 31.46 -14.36
N LEU A 80 55.38 31.52 -15.27
CA LEU A 80 55.45 32.41 -16.45
C LEU A 80 55.37 33.88 -16.05
N ALA A 81 54.53 34.23 -15.07
CA ALA A 81 54.38 35.61 -14.63
C ALA A 81 55.63 36.15 -13.95
N ASP A 82 56.33 35.33 -13.16
CA ASP A 82 57.56 35.72 -12.46
C ASP A 82 58.68 36.10 -13.46
N LEU A 83 58.73 35.43 -14.62
CA LEU A 83 59.66 35.76 -15.70
C LEU A 83 59.29 37.05 -16.45
N LEU A 84 58.00 37.38 -16.53
CA LEU A 84 57.50 38.48 -17.35
C LEU A 84 57.44 39.81 -16.56
N SER A 85 56.85 39.78 -15.37
CA SER A 85 56.78 40.93 -14.46
C SER A 85 56.32 40.49 -13.06
N PRO A 86 57.01 40.90 -11.98
CA PRO A 86 56.69 40.49 -10.61
C PRO A 86 55.29 40.95 -10.15
N ASP A 87 54.79 42.06 -10.68
CA ASP A 87 53.44 42.56 -10.34
C ASP A 87 52.33 41.62 -10.84
N LEU A 88 52.54 40.94 -11.98
CA LEU A 88 51.56 39.99 -12.54
C LEU A 88 51.37 38.77 -11.64
N ALA A 89 52.44 38.29 -11.00
CA ALA A 89 52.37 37.17 -10.06
C ALA A 89 51.43 37.47 -8.88
N ASN A 90 51.42 38.73 -8.39
CA ASN A 90 50.51 39.18 -7.34
C ASN A 90 49.04 39.17 -7.79
N TYR A 91 48.75 39.54 -9.03
CA TYR A 91 47.39 39.49 -9.57
C TYR A 91 46.88 38.05 -9.70
N ILE A 92 47.71 37.14 -10.23
CA ILE A 92 47.38 35.71 -10.37
C ILE A 92 47.13 35.06 -9.00
N ALA A 93 47.94 35.40 -7.99
CA ALA A 93 47.75 34.89 -6.64
C ALA A 93 46.39 35.31 -6.05
N LYS A 94 45.99 36.57 -6.24
CA LYS A 94 44.67 37.08 -5.82
C LYS A 94 43.52 36.39 -6.57
N GLU A 95 43.68 36.20 -7.88
CA GLU A 95 42.69 35.50 -8.70
C GLU A 95 42.48 34.07 -8.23
N ARG A 96 43.56 33.31 -7.96
CA ARG A 96 43.49 31.95 -7.43
C ARG A 96 42.72 31.89 -6.11
N ILE A 97 42.96 32.84 -5.19
CA ILE A 97 42.22 32.92 -3.92
C ILE A 97 40.73 33.16 -4.19
N GLY A 98 40.39 34.10 -5.08
CA GLY A 98 39.01 34.39 -5.47
C GLY A 98 38.33 33.16 -6.10
N PHE A 99 39.03 32.46 -6.98
CA PHE A 99 38.54 31.26 -7.65
C PHE A 99 38.28 30.12 -6.66
N ASN A 100 39.20 29.86 -5.74
CA ASN A 100 39.01 28.89 -4.66
C ASN A 100 37.83 29.26 -3.74
N ALA A 101 37.64 30.55 -3.44
CA ALA A 101 36.51 31.03 -2.65
C ALA A 101 35.18 30.79 -3.37
N ILE A 102 35.10 31.09 -4.68
CA ILE A 102 33.91 30.81 -5.51
C ILE A 102 33.60 29.31 -5.53
N PHE A 103 34.63 28.46 -5.66
CA PHE A 103 34.47 27.01 -5.60
C PHE A 103 33.91 26.53 -4.26
N ALA A 104 34.46 27.02 -3.15
CA ALA A 104 34.00 26.69 -1.81
C ALA A 104 32.53 27.11 -1.60
N ILE A 105 32.17 28.34 -2.00
CA ILE A 105 30.79 28.84 -1.91
C ILE A 105 29.85 27.98 -2.76
N THR A 106 30.23 27.67 -3.99
CA THR A 106 29.44 26.84 -4.91
C THR A 106 29.22 25.45 -4.33
N PHE A 107 30.24 24.85 -3.71
CA PHE A 107 30.13 23.55 -3.04
C PHE A 107 29.15 23.58 -1.87
N ILE A 108 29.21 24.62 -1.01
CA ILE A 108 28.27 24.78 0.11
C ILE A 108 26.83 24.95 -0.40
N VAL A 109 26.62 25.81 -1.40
CA VAL A 109 25.29 26.02 -2.02
C VAL A 109 24.75 24.71 -2.62
N ASN A 110 25.61 23.94 -3.29
CA ASN A 110 25.25 22.64 -3.85
C ASN A 110 24.79 21.64 -2.77
N ILE A 111 25.51 21.55 -1.65
CA ILE A 111 25.11 20.69 -0.52
C ILE A 111 23.75 21.11 0.05
N ILE A 112 23.55 22.41 0.28
CA ILE A 112 22.28 22.93 0.81
C ILE A 112 21.13 22.63 -0.15
N PHE A 113 21.34 22.87 -1.45
CA PHE A 113 20.36 22.56 -2.49
C PHE A 113 19.96 21.07 -2.46
N TRP A 114 20.94 20.16 -2.49
CA TRP A 114 20.68 18.72 -2.46
C TRP A 114 20.02 18.26 -1.16
N ALA A 115 20.37 18.83 -0.01
CA ALA A 115 19.74 18.52 1.26
C ALA A 115 18.24 18.90 1.26
N VAL A 116 17.91 20.11 0.79
CA VAL A 116 16.52 20.57 0.69
C VAL A 116 15.74 19.76 -0.35
N PHE A 117 16.32 19.54 -1.53
CA PHE A 117 15.72 18.77 -2.60
C PHE A 117 15.41 17.33 -2.15
N SER A 118 16.40 16.62 -1.59
CA SER A 118 16.26 15.24 -1.13
C SER A 118 15.18 15.10 -0.05
N LYS A 119 15.12 16.06 0.89
CA LYS A 119 14.07 16.09 1.92
C LYS A 119 12.68 16.21 1.28
N LYS A 120 12.49 17.15 0.34
CA LYS A 120 11.19 17.35 -0.33
C LYS A 120 10.79 16.13 -1.15
N MET A 121 11.73 15.57 -1.93
CA MET A 121 11.48 14.38 -2.75
C MET A 121 11.09 13.18 -1.88
N THR A 122 11.83 12.92 -0.81
CA THR A 122 11.58 11.77 0.07
C THR A 122 10.25 11.92 0.81
N ALA A 123 9.83 13.14 1.15
CA ALA A 123 8.54 13.38 1.78
C ALA A 123 7.37 12.99 0.86
N LYS A 124 7.45 13.33 -0.44
CA LYS A 124 6.44 12.98 -1.45
C LYS A 124 6.33 11.47 -1.72
N ILE A 125 7.41 10.72 -1.46
CA ILE A 125 7.45 9.26 -1.64
C ILE A 125 6.99 8.54 -0.37
N ALA A 126 7.49 8.96 0.79
CA ALA A 126 7.26 8.29 2.07
C ALA A 126 5.79 8.35 2.51
N GLY A 127 5.10 9.44 2.19
CA GLY A 127 3.68 9.64 2.51
C GLY A 127 2.80 8.54 1.91
N PRO A 128 2.70 8.47 0.57
CA PRO A 128 1.95 7.42 -0.13
C PRO A 128 2.35 6.00 0.28
N ALA A 129 3.66 5.73 0.40
CA ALA A 129 4.15 4.41 0.78
C ALA A 129 3.65 3.98 2.17
N LYS A 130 3.64 4.89 3.15
CA LYS A 130 3.14 4.59 4.49
C LYS A 130 1.62 4.36 4.50
N ILE A 131 0.87 5.20 3.78
CA ILE A 131 -0.59 5.05 3.68
C ILE A 131 -0.93 3.69 3.06
N LEU A 132 -0.27 3.35 1.96
CA LEU A 132 -0.46 2.07 1.27
C LEU A 132 -0.11 0.88 2.17
N ARG A 133 1.05 0.93 2.85
CA ARG A 133 1.46 -0.11 3.81
C ARG A 133 0.44 -0.30 4.92
N ASN A 134 -0.08 0.79 5.49
CA ASN A 134 -1.08 0.72 6.54
C ASN A 134 -2.39 0.12 6.03
N HIS A 135 -2.84 0.56 4.85
CA HIS A 135 -4.05 0.02 4.23
C HIS A 135 -3.90 -1.48 3.93
N MET A 136 -2.77 -1.91 3.35
CA MET A 136 -2.47 -3.33 3.12
C MET A 136 -2.42 -4.15 4.41
N ARG A 137 -1.88 -3.60 5.51
CA ARG A 137 -1.83 -4.28 6.81
C ARG A 137 -3.22 -4.45 7.44
N LEU A 138 -4.12 -3.51 7.23
CA LEU A 138 -5.51 -3.63 7.68
C LEU A 138 -6.26 -4.62 6.78
N LEU A 139 -6.07 -4.55 5.47
CA LEU A 139 -6.61 -5.51 4.50
C LEU A 139 -6.15 -6.95 4.79
N SER A 140 -4.88 -7.15 5.15
CA SER A 140 -4.36 -8.48 5.51
C SER A 140 -4.95 -9.03 6.82
N ARG A 141 -5.54 -8.18 7.66
CA ARG A 141 -6.33 -8.60 8.82
C ARG A 141 -7.78 -8.91 8.46
N GLY A 142 -8.12 -8.80 7.17
CA GLY A 142 -9.45 -9.03 6.64
C GLY A 142 -10.38 -7.84 6.81
N ASP A 143 -9.90 -6.61 7.03
CA ASP A 143 -10.75 -5.42 7.08
C ASP A 143 -11.01 -4.87 5.67
N PHE A 144 -12.20 -5.13 5.13
CA PHE A 144 -12.65 -4.63 3.82
C PHE A 144 -13.58 -3.40 3.91
N THR A 145 -13.74 -2.84 5.11
CA THR A 145 -14.57 -1.63 5.30
C THR A 145 -13.85 -0.34 4.98
N LEU A 146 -12.54 -0.43 4.76
CA LEU A 146 -11.69 0.71 4.46
C LEU A 146 -12.13 1.39 3.14
N PRO A 147 -12.18 2.73 3.12
CA PRO A 147 -12.38 3.45 1.87
C PRO A 147 -11.15 3.31 0.96
N PRO A 148 -11.30 3.44 -0.36
CA PRO A 148 -10.17 3.47 -1.29
C PRO A 148 -9.12 4.51 -0.87
N VAL A 149 -7.85 4.17 -1.07
CA VAL A 149 -6.72 5.04 -0.72
C VAL A 149 -6.76 6.29 -1.60
N ARG A 150 -6.63 7.47 -0.98
CA ARG A 150 -6.54 8.76 -1.68
C ARG A 150 -5.24 9.44 -1.32
N LEU A 151 -4.52 9.92 -2.34
CA LEU A 151 -3.29 10.71 -2.19
C LEU A 151 -3.57 12.19 -2.45
N ARG A 152 -2.59 13.04 -2.12
CA ARG A 152 -2.61 14.46 -2.48
C ARG A 152 -2.37 14.64 -3.97
N GLU A 153 -2.70 15.81 -4.49
CA GLU A 153 -2.50 16.13 -5.91
C GLU A 153 -1.02 16.23 -6.29
N ASP A 154 -0.13 16.52 -5.36
CA ASP A 154 1.31 16.71 -5.60
C ASP A 154 2.16 15.49 -5.19
N ASP A 155 1.52 14.45 -4.66
CA ASP A 155 2.16 13.20 -4.27
C ASP A 155 2.58 12.40 -5.50
N GLU A 156 3.74 11.75 -5.38
CA GLU A 156 4.19 10.73 -6.33
C GLU A 156 3.36 9.44 -6.13
N PHE A 157 3.38 8.50 -7.09
CA PHE A 157 2.68 7.20 -7.02
C PHE A 157 1.16 7.19 -7.17
N LYS A 158 0.54 8.22 -7.78
CA LYS A 158 -0.90 8.18 -8.09
C LYS A 158 -1.31 6.96 -8.91
N GLU A 159 -0.51 6.62 -9.93
CA GLU A 159 -0.77 5.45 -10.78
C GLU A 159 -0.74 4.15 -9.97
N LEU A 160 0.27 3.97 -9.12
CA LEU A 160 0.37 2.80 -8.24
C LEU A 160 -0.82 2.71 -7.28
N VAL A 161 -1.25 3.84 -6.70
CA VAL A 161 -2.44 3.86 -5.83
C VAL A 161 -3.71 3.55 -6.61
N ASN A 162 -3.84 4.01 -7.85
CA ASN A 162 -4.97 3.67 -8.69
C ASN A 162 -5.01 2.18 -9.03
N ALA A 163 -3.87 1.59 -9.42
CA ALA A 163 -3.76 0.15 -9.65
C ALA A 163 -4.06 -0.67 -8.38
N TYR A 164 -3.57 -0.20 -7.23
CA TYR A 164 -3.89 -0.80 -5.93
C TYR A 164 -5.37 -0.74 -5.60
N ASN A 165 -6.00 0.43 -5.77
CA ASN A 165 -7.42 0.61 -5.50
C ASN A 165 -8.28 -0.28 -6.42
N TYR A 166 -7.88 -0.43 -7.68
CA TYR A 166 -8.52 -1.36 -8.60
C TYR A 166 -8.46 -2.80 -8.09
N LEU A 167 -7.27 -3.26 -7.68
CA LEU A 167 -7.08 -4.59 -7.09
C LEU A 167 -7.92 -4.78 -5.82
N PHE A 168 -7.93 -3.78 -4.95
CA PHE A 168 -8.70 -3.79 -3.70
C PHE A 168 -10.20 -3.94 -3.96
N ILE A 169 -10.74 -3.19 -4.91
CA ILE A 169 -12.17 -3.27 -5.29
C ILE A 169 -12.48 -4.66 -5.86
N LEU A 170 -11.62 -5.18 -6.74
CA LEU A 170 -11.80 -6.50 -7.33
C LEU A 170 -11.83 -7.59 -6.25
N TRP A 171 -10.90 -7.56 -5.28
CA TRP A 171 -10.88 -8.51 -4.16
C TRP A 171 -12.10 -8.40 -3.26
N LYS A 172 -12.59 -7.18 -3.03
CA LYS A 172 -13.80 -6.95 -2.26
C LYS A 172 -15.02 -7.56 -2.93
N VAL A 173 -15.22 -7.29 -4.23
CA VAL A 173 -16.32 -7.84 -5.02
C VAL A 173 -16.26 -9.37 -5.07
N GLN A 174 -15.06 -9.94 -5.27
CA GLN A 174 -14.88 -11.39 -5.24
C GLN A 174 -15.24 -11.99 -3.88
N SER A 175 -14.84 -11.34 -2.78
CA SER A 175 -15.14 -11.79 -1.42
C SER A 175 -16.65 -11.74 -1.11
N GLU A 176 -17.34 -10.71 -1.60
CA GLU A 176 -18.80 -10.57 -1.49
C GLU A 176 -19.53 -11.65 -2.29
N ARG A 177 -19.07 -11.95 -3.51
CA ARG A 177 -19.62 -13.02 -4.35
C ARG A 177 -19.47 -14.40 -3.69
N GLU A 178 -18.27 -14.72 -3.19
CA GLU A 178 -18.02 -15.97 -2.48
C GLU A 178 -18.88 -16.09 -1.21
N LEU A 179 -19.19 -14.97 -0.55
CA LEU A 179 -20.11 -14.96 0.60
C LEU A 179 -21.54 -15.33 0.17
N GLU A 180 -21.99 -14.82 -0.99
CA GLU A 180 -23.32 -15.12 -1.51
C GLU A 180 -23.43 -16.58 -1.95
N GLU A 181 -22.42 -17.12 -2.65
CA GLU A 181 -22.36 -18.54 -3.03
C GLU A 181 -22.42 -19.45 -1.78
N LEU A 182 -21.74 -19.07 -0.68
CA LEU A 182 -21.83 -19.80 0.58
C LEU A 182 -23.24 -19.76 1.21
N ARG A 183 -23.98 -18.66 1.07
CA ARG A 183 -25.36 -18.55 1.57
C ARG A 183 -26.32 -19.41 0.74
N GLU A 184 -26.14 -19.43 -0.57
CA GLU A 184 -26.90 -20.33 -1.46
C GLU A 184 -26.67 -21.79 -1.07
N ILE A 185 -25.39 -22.19 -0.91
CA ILE A 185 -25.04 -23.54 -0.44
C ILE A 185 -25.69 -23.82 0.93
N GLN A 186 -25.63 -22.87 1.88
CA GLN A 186 -26.24 -23.02 3.20
C GLN A 186 -27.73 -23.39 3.13
N SER A 187 -28.47 -22.83 2.19
CA SER A 187 -29.91 -23.10 2.02
C SER A 187 -30.23 -24.51 1.53
N SER A 188 -29.26 -25.19 0.90
CA SER A 188 -29.43 -26.52 0.30
C SER A 188 -28.93 -27.68 1.17
N ILE A 189 -28.23 -27.39 2.28
CA ILE A 189 -27.64 -28.42 3.12
C ILE A 189 -28.68 -29.03 4.07
N THR A 190 -28.89 -30.34 3.95
CA THR A 190 -29.68 -31.13 4.90
C THR A 190 -28.85 -31.62 6.09
N ASN A 191 -27.53 -31.84 5.91
CA ASN A 191 -26.68 -32.39 6.96
C ASN A 191 -26.33 -31.32 8.02
N PRO A 192 -26.68 -31.53 9.31
CA PRO A 192 -26.47 -30.53 10.36
C PRO A 192 -25.00 -30.21 10.63
N ALA A 193 -24.08 -31.17 10.47
CA ALA A 193 -22.65 -30.95 10.70
C ALA A 193 -22.02 -30.04 9.63
N VAL A 194 -22.42 -30.23 8.37
CA VAL A 194 -21.97 -29.38 7.25
C VAL A 194 -22.58 -27.99 7.36
N TYR A 195 -23.85 -27.90 7.76
CA TYR A 195 -24.54 -26.62 7.97
C TYR A 195 -23.80 -25.72 8.98
N GLU A 196 -23.44 -26.26 10.15
CA GLU A 196 -22.71 -25.49 11.15
C GLU A 196 -21.31 -25.07 10.68
N THR A 197 -20.65 -25.91 9.87
CA THR A 197 -19.35 -25.56 9.26
C THR A 197 -19.48 -24.39 8.29
N VAL A 198 -20.46 -24.43 7.38
CA VAL A 198 -20.72 -23.34 6.43
C VAL A 198 -21.19 -22.08 7.15
N ARG A 199 -22.04 -22.21 8.16
CA ARG A 199 -22.49 -21.10 9.01
C ARG A 199 -21.32 -20.39 9.69
N ARG A 200 -20.33 -21.14 10.20
CA ARG A 200 -19.10 -20.59 10.76
C ARG A 200 -18.30 -19.82 9.71
N MET A 201 -18.11 -20.39 8.51
CA MET A 201 -17.41 -19.72 7.40
C MET A 201 -18.11 -18.41 6.97
N ILE A 202 -19.44 -18.43 6.85
CA ILE A 202 -20.24 -17.23 6.54
C ILE A 202 -20.06 -16.18 7.63
N ARG A 203 -20.13 -16.57 8.91
CA ARG A 203 -19.92 -15.64 10.03
C ARG A 203 -18.53 -15.01 9.98
N GLU A 204 -17.48 -15.81 9.81
CA GLU A 204 -16.10 -15.33 9.71
C GLU A 204 -15.91 -14.37 8.53
N ARG A 205 -16.41 -14.71 7.35
CA ARG A 205 -16.31 -13.84 6.16
C ARG A 205 -17.15 -12.58 6.28
N THR A 206 -18.35 -12.67 6.89
CA THR A 206 -19.20 -11.50 7.15
C THR A 206 -18.50 -10.52 8.09
N LEU A 207 -17.85 -11.01 9.15
CA LEU A 207 -17.08 -10.17 10.08
C LEU A 207 -15.89 -9.47 9.41
N ARG A 208 -15.28 -10.09 8.40
CA ARG A 208 -14.20 -9.48 7.60
C ARG A 208 -14.73 -8.36 6.69
N LEU A 209 -15.83 -8.63 5.99
CA LEU A 209 -16.46 -7.64 5.11
C LEU A 209 -17.09 -6.48 5.87
N ASN A 210 -17.62 -6.75 7.06
CA ASN A 210 -18.24 -5.77 7.95
C ASN A 210 -18.00 -6.18 9.42
N PRO A 211 -17.02 -5.57 10.13
CA PRO A 211 -16.70 -5.85 11.53
C PRO A 211 -17.84 -5.55 12.49
N ASN A 212 -18.81 -4.74 12.08
CA ASN A 212 -19.96 -4.36 12.88
C ASN A 212 -21.27 -4.72 12.15
N PRO A 213 -21.50 -6.01 11.86
CA PRO A 213 -22.70 -6.42 11.15
C PRO A 213 -23.88 -6.19 12.09
N LYS A 214 -24.91 -5.47 11.63
CA LYS A 214 -26.21 -5.51 12.30
C LYS A 214 -26.63 -6.98 12.32
N ILE A 215 -26.70 -7.55 13.52
CA ILE A 215 -26.99 -8.99 13.70
C ILE A 215 -28.44 -9.20 13.27
N THR A 216 -28.65 -9.54 12.00
CA THR A 216 -29.93 -10.07 11.55
C THR A 216 -29.98 -11.52 12.05
N PRO A 217 -30.97 -11.89 12.88
CA PRO A 217 -31.08 -13.27 13.37
C PRO A 217 -31.18 -14.22 12.18
N ALA A 218 -30.41 -15.31 12.23
CA ALA A 218 -30.36 -16.29 11.16
C ALA A 218 -31.77 -16.86 10.89
N PRO A 219 -32.15 -17.12 9.63
CA PRO A 219 -33.38 -17.83 9.32
C PRO A 219 -33.35 -19.19 10.03
N ALA A 220 -34.44 -19.54 10.71
CA ALA A 220 -34.54 -20.80 11.44
C ALA A 220 -34.31 -21.97 10.46
N PRO A 221 -33.62 -23.04 10.88
CA PRO A 221 -33.48 -24.23 10.05
C PRO A 221 -34.89 -24.71 9.67
N VAL A 222 -35.13 -24.91 8.38
CA VAL A 222 -36.40 -25.43 7.88
C VAL A 222 -36.58 -26.81 8.50
N SER A 223 -37.48 -26.95 9.48
CA SER A 223 -37.77 -28.23 10.11
C SER A 223 -38.38 -29.14 9.05
N SER A 224 -37.66 -30.16 8.64
CA SER A 224 -38.14 -31.22 7.76
C SER A 224 -39.07 -32.18 8.49
N ASP A 225 -39.99 -31.65 9.30
CA ASP A 225 -41.05 -32.41 9.96
C ASP A 225 -42.29 -32.40 9.06
N ASN A 226 -42.25 -33.26 8.05
CA ASN A 226 -43.42 -33.73 7.32
C ASN A 226 -43.17 -35.15 6.79
N THR A 227 -42.62 -36.02 7.65
CA THR A 227 -42.80 -37.47 7.50
C THR A 227 -44.11 -37.85 8.16
N SER A 228 -45.18 -37.74 7.38
CA SER A 228 -46.46 -38.39 7.63
C SER A 228 -46.23 -39.85 8.04
N SER A 229 -46.44 -40.11 9.32
CA SER A 229 -46.49 -41.42 9.92
C SER A 229 -47.74 -42.16 9.45
N THR A 230 -47.60 -42.96 8.39
CA THR A 230 -48.59 -44.00 8.08
C THR A 230 -48.38 -45.15 9.06
N THR A 231 -49.16 -45.14 10.13
CA THR A 231 -49.35 -46.25 11.07
C THR A 231 -49.80 -47.51 10.32
N SER A 232 -48.89 -48.47 10.18
CA SER A 232 -49.21 -49.86 9.81
C SER A 232 -48.97 -50.72 11.05
N SER A 233 -50.08 -51.09 11.67
CA SER A 233 -50.15 -52.04 12.77
C SER A 233 -49.89 -53.44 12.22
N HIS A 234 -48.79 -54.10 12.62
CA HIS A 234 -48.76 -55.55 12.59
C HIS A 234 -48.07 -56.12 13.83
N ASP A 235 -48.95 -56.70 14.65
CA ASP A 235 -48.76 -57.56 15.80
C ASP A 235 -48.04 -58.86 15.41
N GLY A 236 -47.22 -59.45 16.30
CA GLY A 236 -46.55 -60.71 15.97
C GLY A 236 -45.32 -61.15 16.79
N GLY A 237 -45.43 -61.18 18.12
CA GLY A 237 -44.92 -62.29 18.96
C GLY A 237 -43.40 -62.54 19.16
N PRO A 238 -43.04 -63.35 20.18
CA PRO A 238 -41.69 -63.40 20.77
C PRO A 238 -40.92 -64.70 20.42
N ALA A 239 -39.58 -64.63 20.40
CA ALA A 239 -38.75 -65.83 20.52
C ALA A 239 -37.36 -65.52 21.12
N ALA A 240 -37.06 -66.26 22.18
CA ALA A 240 -35.80 -66.31 22.90
C ALA A 240 -34.64 -66.91 22.07
N SER A 241 -33.39 -66.59 22.44
CA SER A 241 -32.18 -67.44 22.39
C SER A 241 -30.93 -66.53 22.45
N ARG A 242 -30.19 -66.42 23.55
CA ARG A 242 -29.13 -67.32 24.05
C ARG A 242 -27.94 -67.48 23.08
N GLY A 243 -26.74 -67.09 23.54
CA GLY A 243 -25.42 -67.42 22.94
C GLY A 243 -24.48 -66.20 22.98
N SER A 244 -23.54 -66.09 23.94
CA SER A 244 -22.26 -66.79 24.08
C SER A 244 -21.09 -66.15 23.32
N ARG A 245 -20.12 -65.64 24.11
CA ARG A 245 -18.65 -65.69 23.96
C ARG A 245 -17.97 -65.16 22.69
N HIS A 246 -17.02 -64.23 22.89
CA HIS A 246 -15.54 -64.36 22.75
C HIS A 246 -14.97 -62.96 22.43
N ALA A 247 -14.17 -62.37 23.31
CA ALA A 247 -12.70 -62.49 23.39
C ALA A 247 -11.96 -61.83 22.20
N SER A 248 -11.45 -60.60 22.44
CA SER A 248 -10.05 -60.13 22.29
C SER A 248 -10.03 -58.62 22.09
#